data_AF-L8DMD5-F1
#
_entry.id   AF-L8DMD5-F1
#
_cell.length_a   1.000
_cell.length_b   1.000
_cell.length_c   1.000
_cell.angle_alpha   90.00
_cell.angle_beta   90.00
_cell.angle_gamma   90.00
#
_symmetry.space_group_name_H-M   'P 1'
#
loop_
_entity.id
_entity.type
_entity.pdbx_description
1 polymer ?
#
loop_
_entity_poly.entity_id
_entity_poly.type
_entity_poly.pdbx_seq_one_letter_code
_entity_poly.pdbx_strand_id
1 'polypeptide(L)' 'MDPDERAAIIDEGYDPDDPTVRADLDHVRRLLAEHRHLTADPELSLDHLVNAARIREPGPATGVRR' A
#
# COMPACT_ATOMS: atom_id res chain seq x y z
N MET A 1 -10.58 -9.33 4.93
CA MET A 1 -9.14 -9.17 5.14
C MET A 1 -8.57 -10.56 5.32
N ASP A 2 -7.60 -10.93 4.49
CA ASP A 2 -6.91 -12.20 4.60
C ASP A 2 -5.73 -12.11 5.61
N PRO A 3 -5.12 -13.25 6.00
CA PRO A 3 -4.05 -13.27 6.99
C PRO A 3 -2.80 -12.48 6.57
N ASP A 4 -2.49 -12.41 5.27
CA ASP A 4 -1.30 -11.73 4.76
C ASP A 4 -1.50 -10.21 4.82
N GLU A 5 -2.68 -9.73 4.46
CA GLU A 5 -3.08 -8.33 4.66
C GLU A 5 -3.01 -7.94 6.15
N ARG A 6 -3.49 -8.78 7.08
CA ARG A 6 -3.39 -8.49 8.52
C ARG A 6 -1.94 -8.39 8.97
N ALA A 7 -1.08 -9.30 8.53
CA ALA A 7 0.34 -9.29 8.90
C ALA A 7 1.03 -8.02 8.40
N ALA A 8 0.78 -7.62 7.15
CA ALA A 8 1.34 -6.39 6.59
C ALA A 8 0.91 -5.14 7.37
N ILE A 9 -0.36 -5.04 7.76
CA ILE A 9 -0.87 -3.90 8.56
C ILE A 9 -0.18 -3.83 9.93
N ILE A 10 0.00 -4.99 10.58
CA ILE A 10 0.70 -5.09 11.86
C ILE A 10 2.18 -4.71 11.72
N ASP A 11 2.86 -5.18 10.66
CA ASP A 11 4.26 -4.87 10.40
C ASP A 11 4.51 -3.37 10.18
N GLU A 12 3.52 -2.66 9.60
CA GLU A 12 3.53 -1.20 9.46
C GLU A 12 3.13 -0.45 10.75
N GLY A 13 2.85 -1.18 11.84
CA GLY A 13 2.55 -0.62 13.15
C GLY A 13 1.10 -0.15 13.35
N TYR A 14 0.18 -0.56 12.48
CA TYR A 14 -1.24 -0.25 12.59
C TYR A 14 -2.03 -1.39 13.24
N ASP A 15 -3.16 -1.07 13.87
CA ASP A 15 -4.11 -2.08 14.34
C ASP A 15 -5.06 -2.48 13.21
N PRO A 16 -5.03 -3.74 12.73
CA PRO A 16 -5.93 -4.21 11.67
C PRO A 16 -7.41 -4.27 12.09
N ASP A 17 -7.69 -4.25 13.40
CA ASP A 17 -9.05 -4.23 13.93
C ASP A 17 -9.56 -2.78 14.18
N ASP A 18 -8.72 -1.76 13.98
CA ASP A 18 -9.14 -0.36 14.00
C ASP A 18 -10.18 -0.09 12.89
N PRO A 19 -11.37 0.45 13.21
CA PRO A 19 -12.41 0.72 12.23
C PRO A 19 -11.98 1.70 11.14
N THR A 20 -11.04 2.61 11.42
CA THR A 20 -10.49 3.59 10.48
C THR A 20 -9.63 2.89 9.44
N VAL A 21 -8.69 2.04 9.88
CA VAL A 21 -7.83 1.23 8.99
C VAL A 21 -8.68 0.37 8.07
N ARG A 22 -9.73 -0.24 8.60
CA ARG A 22 -10.68 -1.02 7.80
C ARG A 22 -11.44 -0.19 6.78
N ALA A 23 -11.91 0.99 7.16
CA ALA A 23 -12.65 1.89 6.26
C ALA A 23 -11.74 2.38 5.12
N ASP A 24 -10.50 2.73 5.42
CA ASP A 24 -9.52 3.19 4.44
C ASP A 24 -9.16 2.08 3.45
N LEU A 25 -8.95 0.85 3.93
CA LEU A 25 -8.69 -0.29 3.05
C LEU A 25 -9.88 -0.61 2.14
N ASP A 26 -11.11 -0.54 2.66
CA ASP A 26 -12.31 -0.72 1.83
C ASP A 26 -12.46 0.40 0.80
N HIS A 27 -12.09 1.64 1.15
CA HIS A 27 -12.02 2.74 0.20
C HIS A 27 -11.01 2.44 -0.92
N VAL A 28 -9.79 2.07 -0.55
CA VAL A 28 -8.71 1.74 -1.50
C VAL A 28 -9.15 0.61 -2.43
N ARG A 29 -9.75 -0.47 -1.91
CA ARG A 29 -10.29 -1.57 -2.73
C ARG A 29 -11.34 -1.10 -3.73
N ARG A 30 -12.27 -0.23 -3.31
CA ARG A 30 -13.29 0.33 -4.21
C ARG A 30 -12.67 1.18 -5.30
N LEU A 31 -11.73 2.05 -4.95
CA LEU A 31 -11.03 2.90 -5.89
C LEU A 31 -10.30 2.06 -6.94
N LEU A 32 -9.59 1.02 -6.51
CA LEU A 32 -8.88 0.11 -7.41
C LEU A 32 -9.83 -0.72 -8.28
N ALA A 33 -10.97 -1.15 -7.76
CA ALA A 33 -11.98 -1.86 -8.54
C ALA A 33 -12.62 -0.96 -9.60
N GLU A 34 -12.93 0.29 -9.25
CA GLU A 34 -13.46 1.30 -10.16
C GLU A 34 -12.48 1.61 -11.29
N HIS A 35 -11.20 1.73 -10.94
CA HIS A 35 -10.11 2.04 -11.88
C HIS A 35 -9.42 0.80 -12.44
N ARG A 36 -9.98 -0.41 -12.26
CA ARG A 36 -9.42 -1.66 -12.77
C ARG A 36 -9.23 -1.64 -14.28
N HIS A 37 -10.06 -0.87 -14.99
CA HIS A 37 -9.95 -0.64 -16.43
C HIS A 37 -8.70 0.16 -16.83
N LEU A 38 -8.15 0.98 -15.92
CA LEU A 38 -6.85 1.65 -16.12
C LEU A 38 -5.69 0.67 -15.93
N THR A 39 -5.85 -0.31 -15.06
CA THR A 39 -4.85 -1.37 -14.81
C THR A 39 -4.82 -2.49 -15.85
N ALA A 40 -5.65 -2.39 -16.90
CA ALA A 40 -5.52 -3.23 -18.10
C ALA A 40 -4.20 -2.95 -18.83
N ASP A 41 -3.62 -1.77 -18.60
CA ASP A 41 -2.22 -1.47 -18.88
C ASP A 41 -1.32 -2.04 -17.76
N PRO A 42 -0.37 -2.94 -18.06
CA PRO A 42 0.50 -3.55 -17.07
C PRO A 42 1.34 -2.55 -16.27
N GLU A 43 1.63 -1.36 -16.80
CA GLU A 43 2.37 -0.29 -16.10
C GLU A 43 1.52 0.40 -15.01
N LEU A 44 0.21 0.24 -15.04
CA LEU A 44 -0.72 0.79 -14.06
C LEU A 44 -1.25 -0.27 -13.11
N SER A 45 -0.75 -1.51 -13.18
CA SER A 45 -1.18 -2.56 -12.26
C SER A 45 -0.87 -2.20 -10.80
N LEU A 46 -1.75 -2.63 -9.89
CA LEU A 46 -1.62 -2.39 -8.46
C LEU A 46 -0.28 -2.94 -7.92
N ASP A 47 0.13 -4.12 -8.41
CA ASP A 47 1.43 -4.73 -8.10
C ASP A 47 2.59 -3.83 -8.55
N HIS A 48 2.52 -3.28 -9.77
CA HIS A 48 3.52 -2.35 -10.30
C HIS A 48 3.58 -1.05 -9.48
N LEU A 49 2.42 -0.47 -9.12
CA LEU A 49 2.34 0.77 -8.35
C LEU A 49 2.84 0.60 -6.90
N VAL A 50 2.51 -0.52 -6.25
CA VAL A 50 3.01 -0.85 -4.90
C VAL A 50 4.52 -1.08 -4.93
N ASN A 51 5.03 -1.83 -5.92
CA ASN A 51 6.46 -2.00 -6.12
C ASN A 51 7.17 -0.67 -6.44
N ALA A 52 6.59 0.18 -7.29
CA ALA A 52 7.15 1.49 -7.63
C ALA A 52 7.14 2.47 -6.45
N ALA A 53 6.11 2.45 -5.61
CA ALA A 53 6.05 3.23 -4.37
C ALA A 53 7.14 2.77 -3.38
N ARG A 54 7.34 1.45 -3.26
CA ARG A 54 8.40 0.85 -2.43
C ARG A 54 9.81 1.21 -2.91
N ILE A 55 10.01 1.32 -4.23
CA ILE A 55 11.28 1.78 -4.83
C ILE A 55 11.49 3.29 -4.63
N ARG A 56 10.40 4.06 -4.50
CA ARG A 56 10.44 5.52 -4.34
C ARG A 56 10.68 6.00 -2.93
N GLU A 57 10.61 5.15 -1.90
CA GLU A 57 11.09 5.48 -0.55
C GLU A 57 12.62 5.66 -0.60
N PRO A 58 13.18 6.90 -0.57
CA PRO A 58 14.59 7.04 -0.28
C PRO A 58 14.73 6.65 1.20
N GLY A 59 15.42 5.54 1.47
CA GLY A 59 15.79 5.15 2.83
C GLY A 59 16.30 6.37 3.62
N PRO A 60 16.05 6.42 4.94
CA PRO A 60 16.17 7.64 5.72
C PRO A 60 17.53 8.27 5.46
N ALA A 61 17.50 9.54 5.03
CA ALA A 61 18.67 10.37 4.88
C ALA A 61 19.39 10.47 6.23
N THR A 62 20.23 9.47 6.52
CA THR A 62 21.10 9.46 7.66
C THR A 62 22.20 10.44 7.33
N GLY A 63 22.05 11.63 7.91
CA GLY A 63 22.87 12.78 7.61
C GLY A 63 24.34 12.63 8.04
N VAL A 64 25.14 13.45 7.36
CA VAL A 64 26.17 14.36 7.92
C VAL A 64 27.27 13.74 8.81
N ARG A 65 28.51 14.11 8.41
CA ARG A 65 29.83 14.09 9.09
C ARG A 65 30.67 12.88 8.66
N ARG A 66 31.87 13.05 8.12
CA ARG A 66 32.93 14.01 8.44
C ARG A 66 33.87 14.21 7.25
#